data_AF-A0AAW0SBX8-F1
#
_entry.id   AF-A0AAW0SBX8-F1
#
_cell.length_a   1.000
_cell.length_b   1.000
_cell.length_c   1.000
_cell.angle_alpha   90.00
_cell.angle_beta   90.00
_cell.angle_gamma   90.00
#
_symmetry.space_group_name_H-M   'P 1'
#
loop_
_entity.id
_entity.type
_entity.pdbx_description
1 polymer ?
#
loop_
_entity_poly.entity_id
_entity_poly.type
_entity_poly.pdbx_seq_one_letter_code
_entity_poly.pdbx_strand_id
1 'polypeptide(L)'
;MIRGASGSHRSGGPSFPPYAHHEAVTSLAASQNRFTCDLYTKLAEKKSGNLFYSPFSIMTALGMTYAGAGGNTEQEMRSVMHLSDDKEVVHDAFMDVVSDMKTDAGDYELRTSNMAYVSNHLSLLSQYDKILKEKYQSTAKTVDFGASEEVRQEINAAVEKETNSRIKDLIPSGVLDSLTRMVLVNAVYFKGLWAKQFDKADTYDREFWTSNTENVKVPMMYKKSEFRIFFDKDLGATVLAMDYQTLVCLHPFYNKET
;
A
#
# COMPACT_ATOMS: atom_id res chain seq x y z
N MET A 1 -15.95 22.94 15.02
CA MET A 1 -15.30 23.36 16.30
C MET A 1 -15.05 22.11 17.15
N ILE A 2 -13.87 21.49 17.00
CA ILE A 2 -13.50 20.27 17.73
C ILE A 2 -12.92 20.70 19.08
N ARG A 3 -13.57 20.30 20.19
CA ARG A 3 -13.03 20.49 21.54
C ARG A 3 -12.38 19.18 21.98
N GLY A 4 -11.05 19.20 22.15
CA GLY A 4 -10.30 18.06 22.67
C GLY A 4 -10.48 17.92 24.18
N ALA A 5 -10.87 16.73 24.64
CA ALA A 5 -10.73 16.33 26.02
C ALA A 5 -9.44 15.52 26.16
N SER A 6 -8.60 15.88 27.13
CA SER A 6 -7.36 15.16 27.46
C SER A 6 -7.72 13.81 28.11
N GLY A 7 -7.53 12.72 27.37
CA GLY A 7 -7.72 11.36 27.85
C GLY A 7 -6.40 10.62 28.01
N SER A 8 -6.21 10.00 29.18
CA SER A 8 -5.07 9.15 29.55
C SER A 8 -4.84 8.00 28.57
N HIS A 9 -3.57 7.72 28.23
CA HIS A 9 -3.13 6.52 27.52
C HIS A 9 -3.68 5.25 28.21
N ARG A 10 -4.63 4.56 27.58
CA ARG A 10 -4.92 3.16 27.87
C ARG A 10 -4.16 2.30 26.86
N SER A 11 -3.11 1.66 27.34
CA SER A 11 -2.33 0.62 26.65
C SER A 11 -3.14 -0.69 26.62
N GLY A 12 -4.04 -0.81 25.65
CA GLY A 12 -4.86 -2.01 25.48
C GLY A 12 -5.27 -2.18 24.03
N GLY A 13 -4.29 -2.13 23.12
CA GLY A 13 -4.49 -2.58 21.75
C GLY A 13 -4.45 -4.11 21.69
N PRO A 14 -5.16 -4.77 20.76
CA PRO A 14 -5.02 -6.20 20.54
C PRO A 14 -3.56 -6.57 20.25
N SER A 15 -3.07 -7.66 20.84
CA SER A 15 -1.75 -8.21 20.56
C SER A 15 -1.81 -9.03 19.28
N PHE A 16 -1.06 -8.63 18.25
CA PHE A 16 -0.76 -9.55 17.15
C PHE A 16 0.01 -10.76 17.71
N PRO A 17 -0.22 -11.98 17.23
CA PRO A 17 0.78 -13.03 17.42
C PRO A 17 2.11 -12.50 16.88
N PRO A 18 3.22 -12.64 17.62
CA PRO A 18 4.49 -12.11 17.16
C PRO A 18 4.83 -12.75 15.80
N TYR A 19 5.19 -11.92 14.82
CA TYR A 19 5.77 -12.41 13.57
C TYR A 19 6.93 -13.36 13.88
N ALA A 20 7.11 -14.39 13.06
CA ALA A 20 8.23 -15.31 13.20
C ALA A 20 9.57 -14.56 13.21
N HIS A 21 9.64 -13.47 12.43
CA HIS A 21 10.80 -12.59 12.31
C HIS A 21 10.45 -11.17 12.79
N HIS A 22 10.00 -11.03 14.04
CA HIS A 22 9.53 -9.75 14.61
C HIS A 22 10.49 -8.56 14.41
N GLU A 23 11.79 -8.74 14.65
CA GLU A 23 12.79 -7.67 14.45
C GLU A 23 12.94 -7.30 12.97
N ALA A 24 12.94 -8.28 12.08
CA ALA A 24 13.03 -8.07 10.64
C ALA A 24 11.80 -7.31 10.12
N VAL A 25 10.60 -7.68 10.57
CA VAL A 25 9.35 -6.99 10.22
C VAL A 25 9.35 -5.56 10.76
N THR A 26 9.83 -5.34 11.99
CA THR A 26 9.94 -3.99 12.58
C THR A 26 10.90 -3.12 11.76
N SER A 27 12.04 -3.67 11.35
CA SER A 27 13.01 -3.00 10.49
C SER A 27 12.40 -2.65 9.13
N LEU A 28 11.74 -3.61 8.48
CA LEU A 28 11.06 -3.40 7.18
C LEU A 28 9.97 -2.34 7.28
N ALA A 29 9.17 -2.32 8.36
CA ALA A 29 8.15 -1.29 8.58
C ALA A 29 8.78 0.11 8.71
N ALA A 30 9.91 0.24 9.40
CA ALA A 30 10.64 1.50 9.48
C ALA A 30 11.19 1.94 8.11
N SER A 31 11.71 1.01 7.31
CA SER A 31 12.16 1.24 5.93
C SER A 31 11.01 1.70 5.04
N GLN A 32 9.86 1.04 5.14
CA GLN A 32 8.66 1.37 4.38
C GLN A 32 8.13 2.77 4.73
N ASN A 33 8.18 3.17 6.00
CA ASN A 33 7.80 4.53 6.40
C ASN A 33 8.71 5.59 5.75
N ARG A 34 10.04 5.37 5.76
CA ARG A 34 10.99 6.27 5.09
C ARG A 34 10.75 6.32 3.58
N PHE A 35 10.64 5.16 2.94
CA PHE A 35 10.34 5.05 1.51
C PHE A 35 9.02 5.75 1.14
N THR A 36 7.99 5.63 1.99
CA THR A 36 6.69 6.31 1.80
C THR A 36 6.85 7.82 1.79
N CYS A 37 7.58 8.39 2.76
CA CYS A 37 7.80 9.83 2.82
C CYS A 37 8.59 10.35 1.61
N ASP A 38 9.66 9.64 1.22
CA ASP A 38 10.49 10.01 0.07
C ASP A 38 9.67 9.97 -1.23
N LEU A 39 8.92 8.88 -1.44
CA LEU A 39 8.08 8.71 -2.63
C LEU A 39 6.94 9.73 -2.66
N TYR A 40 6.26 9.98 -1.53
CA TYR A 40 5.21 10.99 -1.44
C TYR A 40 5.74 12.36 -1.87
N THR A 41 6.89 12.76 -1.33
CA THR A 41 7.52 14.06 -1.63
C THR A 41 7.78 14.18 -3.13
N LYS A 42 8.36 13.15 -3.75
CA LYS A 42 8.65 13.15 -5.19
C LYS A 42 7.42 13.14 -6.08
N LEU A 43 6.34 12.48 -5.67
CA LEU A 43 5.08 12.49 -6.42
C LEU A 43 4.34 13.82 -6.27
N ALA A 44 4.32 14.40 -5.06
CA ALA A 44 3.69 15.69 -4.78
C ALA A 44 4.38 16.85 -5.51
N GLU A 45 5.70 16.79 -5.72
CA GLU A 45 6.44 17.76 -6.55
C GLU A 45 5.98 17.76 -8.03
N LYS A 46 5.50 16.62 -8.54
CA LYS A 46 5.20 16.43 -9.98
C LYS A 46 3.72 16.49 -10.31
N LYS A 47 2.85 16.11 -9.38
CA LYS A 47 1.41 15.96 -9.62
C LYS A 47 0.63 17.00 -8.84
N SER A 48 -0.15 17.80 -9.56
CA SER A 48 -1.21 18.62 -8.97
C SER A 48 -2.47 17.81 -8.70
N GLY A 49 -3.19 18.13 -7.63
CA GLY A 49 -4.46 17.50 -7.26
C GLY A 49 -4.29 16.25 -6.39
N ASN A 50 -5.30 15.37 -6.42
CA ASN A 50 -5.34 14.21 -5.51
C ASN A 50 -4.22 13.21 -5.78
N LEU A 51 -3.49 12.87 -4.71
CA LEU A 51 -2.45 11.84 -4.70
C LEU A 51 -2.89 10.68 -3.79
N PHE A 52 -2.98 9.49 -4.37
CA PHE A 52 -3.32 8.26 -3.66
C PHE A 52 -2.52 7.11 -4.26
N TYR A 53 -1.84 6.34 -3.41
CA TYR A 53 -1.07 5.17 -3.80
C TYR A 53 -0.85 4.26 -2.58
N SER A 54 -0.44 3.01 -2.82
CA SER A 54 -0.05 2.08 -1.77
C SER A 54 1.47 1.93 -1.75
N PRO A 55 2.18 2.52 -0.77
CA PRO A 55 3.63 2.37 -0.66
C PRO A 55 4.04 0.91 -0.46
N PHE A 56 3.23 0.15 0.30
CA PHE A 56 3.43 -1.28 0.50
C PHE A 56 3.47 -2.01 -0.84
N SER A 57 2.44 -1.81 -1.67
CA SER A 57 2.30 -2.44 -2.99
C SER A 57 3.53 -2.22 -3.88
N ILE A 58 3.96 -0.97 -3.99
CA ILE A 58 5.12 -0.58 -4.78
C ILE A 58 6.39 -1.22 -4.22
N MET A 59 6.58 -1.15 -2.90
CA MET A 59 7.75 -1.71 -2.23
C MET A 59 7.80 -3.24 -2.33
N THR A 60 6.67 -3.94 -2.31
CA THR A 60 6.60 -5.40 -2.54
C THR A 60 6.97 -5.76 -3.98
N ALA A 61 6.45 -5.04 -4.97
CA ALA A 61 6.81 -5.26 -6.37
C ALA A 61 8.31 -5.01 -6.61
N LEU A 62 8.86 -3.93 -6.04
CA LEU A 62 10.30 -3.68 -6.05
C LEU A 62 11.09 -4.73 -5.27
N GLY A 63 10.55 -5.28 -4.19
CA GLY A 63 11.14 -6.39 -3.44
C GLY A 63 11.29 -7.66 -4.28
N MET A 64 10.30 -7.97 -5.13
CA MET A 64 10.40 -9.06 -6.10
C MET A 64 11.48 -8.81 -7.16
N THR A 65 11.69 -7.56 -7.58
CA THR A 65 12.82 -7.19 -8.45
C THR A 65 14.15 -7.32 -7.69
N TYR A 66 14.21 -6.82 -6.46
CA TYR A 66 15.38 -6.83 -5.59
C TYR A 66 15.89 -8.25 -5.35
N ALA A 67 14.99 -9.23 -5.19
CA ALA A 67 15.34 -10.65 -5.07
C ALA A 67 16.23 -11.16 -6.22
N GLY A 68 16.01 -10.67 -7.45
CA GLY A 68 16.80 -11.03 -8.64
C GLY A 68 17.95 -10.07 -8.95
N ALA A 69 18.04 -8.92 -8.26
CA ALA A 69 19.10 -7.94 -8.47
C ALA A 69 20.44 -8.42 -7.87
N GLY A 70 21.54 -7.92 -8.41
CA GLY A 70 22.90 -8.13 -7.88
C GLY A 70 23.80 -6.93 -8.18
N GLY A 71 24.97 -6.86 -7.53
CA GLY A 71 25.95 -5.79 -7.76
C GLY A 71 25.39 -4.39 -7.47
N ASN A 72 25.68 -3.43 -8.33
CA ASN A 72 25.24 -2.04 -8.14
C ASN A 72 23.72 -1.89 -8.13
N THR A 73 23.01 -2.65 -8.97
CA THR A 73 21.54 -2.62 -9.02
C THR A 73 20.94 -2.98 -7.66
N GLU A 74 21.47 -4.02 -7.01
CA GLU A 74 21.03 -4.41 -5.67
C GLU A 74 21.27 -3.30 -4.65
N GLN A 75 22.48 -2.70 -4.68
CA GLN A 75 22.86 -1.65 -3.73
C GLN A 75 21.98 -0.40 -3.88
N GLU A 76 21.71 0.04 -5.10
CA GLU A 76 20.85 1.20 -5.38
C GLU A 76 19.41 0.96 -4.92
N MET A 77 18.84 -0.20 -5.25
CA MET A 77 17.49 -0.57 -4.83
C MET A 77 17.38 -0.63 -3.30
N ARG A 78 18.35 -1.28 -2.65
CA ARG A 78 18.43 -1.36 -1.19
C ARG A 78 18.47 0.02 -0.55
N SER A 79 19.29 0.92 -1.10
CA SER A 79 19.44 2.29 -0.59
C SER A 79 18.14 3.09 -0.73
N VAL A 80 17.51 3.09 -1.90
CA VAL A 80 16.26 3.84 -2.15
C VAL A 80 15.11 3.30 -1.28
N MET A 81 15.05 1.99 -1.08
CA MET A 81 14.02 1.33 -0.27
C MET A 81 14.36 1.33 1.23
N HIS A 82 15.50 1.90 1.64
CA HIS A 82 15.99 1.93 3.02
C HIS A 82 16.13 0.56 3.69
N LEU A 83 16.43 -0.49 2.91
CA LEU A 83 16.43 -1.88 3.36
C LEU A 83 17.70 -2.25 4.14
N SER A 84 17.59 -3.31 4.95
CA SER A 84 18.73 -3.94 5.63
C SER A 84 19.78 -4.43 4.63
N ASP A 85 21.04 -4.48 5.05
CA ASP A 85 22.14 -5.08 4.28
C ASP A 85 21.98 -6.60 4.12
N ASP A 86 21.27 -7.24 5.04
CA ASP A 86 20.96 -8.67 4.95
C ASP A 86 19.71 -8.90 4.09
N LYS A 87 19.96 -9.37 2.86
CA LYS A 87 18.92 -9.63 1.85
C LYS A 87 17.95 -10.75 2.25
N GLU A 88 18.43 -11.78 2.95
CA GLU A 88 17.54 -12.88 3.39
C GLU A 88 16.59 -12.37 4.48
N VAL A 89 17.10 -11.61 5.45
CA VAL A 89 16.29 -10.97 6.51
C VAL A 89 15.21 -10.05 5.91
N VAL A 90 15.53 -9.33 4.83
CA VAL A 90 14.55 -8.52 4.11
C VAL A 90 13.43 -9.37 3.53
N HIS A 91 13.78 -10.48 2.85
CA HIS A 91 12.78 -11.34 2.23
C HIS A 91 11.96 -12.14 3.25
N ASP A 92 12.53 -12.52 4.39
CA ASP A 92 11.80 -13.08 5.53
C ASP A 92 10.77 -12.11 6.10
N ALA A 93 11.13 -10.83 6.24
CA ALA A 93 10.20 -9.80 6.66
C ALA A 93 9.04 -9.63 5.66
N PHE A 94 9.32 -9.65 4.35
CA PHE A 94 8.27 -9.63 3.32
C PHE A 94 7.36 -10.86 3.41
N MET A 95 7.92 -12.05 3.65
CA MET A 95 7.16 -13.28 3.81
C MET A 95 6.13 -13.17 4.93
N ASP A 96 6.58 -12.72 6.11
CA ASP A 96 5.72 -12.58 7.29
C ASP A 96 4.60 -11.58 7.03
N VAL A 97 4.92 -10.41 6.46
CA VAL A 97 3.94 -9.36 6.18
C VAL A 97 2.96 -9.76 5.08
N VAL A 98 3.43 -10.33 3.96
CA VAL A 98 2.56 -10.78 2.86
C VAL A 98 1.62 -11.88 3.33
N SER A 99 2.08 -12.77 4.21
CA SER A 99 1.25 -13.86 4.76
C SER A 99 0.13 -13.32 5.65
N ASP A 100 0.41 -12.31 6.47
CA ASP A 100 -0.56 -11.67 7.36
C ASP A 100 -1.64 -10.88 6.57
N MET A 101 -1.26 -10.29 5.44
CA MET A 101 -2.16 -9.51 4.58
C MET A 101 -3.15 -10.34 3.74
N LYS A 102 -3.15 -11.68 3.83
CA LYS A 102 -4.15 -12.56 3.20
C LYS A 102 -5.26 -13.00 4.15
N THR A 103 -5.57 -12.17 5.15
CA THR A 103 -6.59 -12.51 6.13
C THR A 103 -7.96 -11.94 5.72
N ASP A 104 -8.89 -12.82 5.38
CA ASP A 104 -10.32 -12.50 5.29
C ASP A 104 -10.94 -12.73 6.67
N ALA A 105 -11.05 -11.67 7.46
CA ALA A 105 -11.58 -11.74 8.81
C ALA A 105 -12.85 -10.88 8.91
N GLY A 106 -13.87 -11.23 8.11
CA GLY A 106 -15.30 -10.89 8.26
C GLY A 106 -15.66 -9.39 8.27
N ASP A 107 -15.09 -8.63 9.19
CA ASP A 107 -15.31 -7.22 9.47
C ASP A 107 -14.43 -6.29 8.59
N TYR A 108 -13.46 -6.86 7.86
CA TYR A 108 -12.67 -6.19 6.82
C TYR A 108 -12.18 -7.18 5.77
N GLU A 109 -11.89 -6.64 4.59
CA GLU A 109 -11.31 -7.34 3.47
C GLU A 109 -9.99 -6.64 3.12
N LEU A 110 -8.87 -7.30 3.40
CA LEU A 110 -7.55 -6.94 2.91
C LEU A 110 -7.07 -8.09 2.02
N ARG A 111 -6.77 -7.78 0.76
CA ARG A 111 -6.25 -8.75 -0.20
C ARG A 111 -5.04 -8.15 -0.90
N THR A 112 -3.97 -8.93 -0.96
CA THR A 112 -2.78 -8.61 -1.74
C THR A 112 -2.49 -9.76 -2.69
N SER A 113 -2.18 -9.43 -3.93
CA SER A 113 -1.82 -10.40 -4.96
C SER A 113 -0.56 -9.95 -5.67
N ASN A 114 0.43 -10.84 -5.69
CA ASN A 114 1.73 -10.63 -6.31
C ASN A 114 1.82 -11.49 -7.56
N MET A 115 2.14 -10.89 -8.69
CA MET A 115 2.27 -11.59 -9.97
C MET A 115 3.56 -11.19 -10.67
N ALA A 116 4.23 -12.19 -11.26
CA ALA A 116 5.38 -12.00 -12.11
C ALA A 116 5.10 -12.64 -13.47
N TYR A 117 5.28 -11.87 -14.54
CA TYR A 117 5.16 -12.32 -15.92
C TYR A 117 6.52 -12.17 -16.58
N VAL A 118 7.05 -13.24 -17.18
CA VAL A 118 8.39 -13.26 -17.73
C VAL A 118 8.36 -13.79 -19.15
N SER A 119 9.17 -13.18 -20.04
CA SER A 119 9.27 -13.60 -21.42
C SER A 119 9.75 -15.04 -21.53
N ASN A 120 9.11 -15.82 -22.42
CA ASN A 120 9.54 -17.13 -22.87
C ASN A 120 10.94 -17.17 -23.52
N HIS A 121 11.52 -16.01 -23.83
CA HIS A 121 12.89 -15.87 -24.32
C HIS A 121 13.93 -15.84 -23.20
N LEU A 122 13.51 -15.87 -21.93
CA LEU A 122 14.39 -15.89 -20.76
C LEU A 122 14.29 -17.23 -20.04
N SER A 123 15.43 -17.73 -19.57
CA SER A 123 15.49 -18.86 -18.64
C SER A 123 15.65 -18.33 -17.22
N LEU A 124 14.57 -18.42 -16.44
CA LEU A 124 14.61 -18.02 -15.03
C LEU A 124 15.42 -19.00 -14.20
N LEU A 125 16.21 -18.45 -13.27
CA LEU A 125 16.90 -19.24 -12.27
C LEU A 125 15.86 -19.84 -11.32
N SER A 126 15.95 -21.15 -11.06
CA SER A 126 15.03 -21.84 -10.13
C SER A 126 15.06 -21.25 -8.73
N GLN A 127 16.21 -20.74 -8.30
CA GLN A 127 16.35 -20.03 -7.02
C GLN A 127 15.50 -18.76 -6.95
N TYR A 128 15.37 -18.02 -8.05
CA TYR A 128 14.56 -16.81 -8.09
C TYR A 128 13.07 -17.14 -7.95
N ASP A 129 12.58 -18.13 -8.71
CA ASP A 129 11.18 -18.58 -8.62
C ASP A 129 10.86 -19.13 -7.22
N LYS A 130 11.82 -19.82 -6.58
CA LYS A 130 11.70 -20.26 -5.19
C LYS A 130 11.50 -19.09 -4.23
N ILE A 131 12.29 -18.02 -4.35
CA ILE A 131 12.16 -16.82 -3.50
C ILE A 131 10.79 -16.16 -3.72
N LEU A 132 10.35 -15.99 -4.97
CA LEU A 132 9.02 -15.43 -5.25
C LEU A 132 7.91 -16.26 -4.61
N LYS A 133 8.01 -17.58 -4.72
CA LYS A 133 6.99 -18.50 -4.19
C LYS A 133 6.93 -18.50 -2.68
N GLU A 134 8.09 -18.61 -2.02
CA GLU A 134 8.17 -18.74 -0.56
C GLU A 134 7.98 -17.41 0.14
N LYS A 135 8.56 -16.32 -0.37
CA LYS A 135 8.65 -15.03 0.33
C LYS A 135 7.61 -14.02 -0.12
N TYR A 136 7.09 -14.15 -1.35
CA TYR A 136 6.11 -13.22 -1.91
C TYR A 136 4.77 -13.89 -2.26
N GLN A 137 4.66 -15.21 -2.06
CA GLN A 137 3.50 -16.00 -2.47
C GLN A 137 3.10 -15.73 -3.94
N SER A 138 4.11 -15.60 -4.79
CA SER A 138 4.01 -15.35 -6.23
C SER A 138 4.78 -16.41 -7.01
N THR A 139 4.39 -16.67 -8.25
CA THR A 139 5.17 -17.51 -9.17
C THR A 139 5.37 -16.77 -10.47
N ALA A 140 6.53 -16.94 -11.10
CA ALA A 140 6.77 -16.33 -12.40
C ALA A 140 6.06 -17.12 -13.51
N LYS A 141 5.03 -16.51 -14.10
CA LYS A 141 4.35 -17.05 -15.28
C LYS A 141 5.12 -16.69 -16.54
N THR A 142 5.54 -17.71 -17.28
CA THR A 142 6.16 -17.52 -18.60
C THR A 142 5.11 -17.16 -19.65
N VAL A 143 5.35 -16.10 -20.42
CA VAL A 143 4.45 -15.58 -21.45
C VAL A 143 5.22 -15.16 -22.71
N ASP A 144 4.51 -15.06 -23.84
CA ASP A 144 5.05 -14.53 -25.09
C ASP A 144 4.67 -13.05 -25.25
N PHE A 145 5.62 -12.15 -24.98
CA PHE A 145 5.40 -10.71 -25.19
C PHE A 145 5.36 -10.31 -26.68
N GLY A 146 5.66 -11.22 -27.62
CA GLY A 146 5.33 -11.04 -29.04
C GLY A 146 3.82 -10.83 -29.24
N ALA A 147 2.99 -11.47 -28.40
CA ALA A 147 1.55 -11.26 -28.27
C ALA A 147 1.23 -10.27 -27.13
N SER A 148 1.88 -9.09 -27.16
CA SER A 148 1.86 -8.13 -26.05
C SER A 148 0.46 -7.65 -25.64
N GLU A 149 -0.48 -7.52 -26.58
CA GLU A 149 -1.85 -7.07 -26.29
C GLU A 149 -2.65 -8.16 -25.58
N GLU A 150 -2.50 -9.42 -25.99
CA GLU A 150 -3.09 -10.57 -25.30
C GLU A 150 -2.54 -10.71 -23.89
N VAL A 151 -1.22 -10.58 -23.71
CA VAL A 151 -0.58 -10.59 -22.39
C VAL A 151 -1.06 -9.43 -21.53
N ARG A 152 -1.20 -8.23 -22.09
CA ARG A 152 -1.73 -7.05 -21.40
C ARG A 152 -3.14 -7.30 -20.88
N GLN A 153 -4.02 -7.85 -21.72
CA GLN A 153 -5.40 -8.19 -21.34
C GLN A 153 -5.43 -9.27 -20.25
N GLU A 154 -4.56 -10.27 -20.33
CA GLU A 154 -4.44 -11.31 -19.32
C GLU A 154 -4.05 -10.73 -17.95
N ILE A 155 -3.01 -9.88 -17.92
CA ILE A 155 -2.54 -9.22 -16.69
C ILE A 155 -3.66 -8.35 -16.10
N ASN A 156 -4.32 -7.54 -16.93
CA ASN A 156 -5.41 -6.67 -16.47
C ASN A 156 -6.61 -7.47 -15.94
N ALA A 157 -6.98 -8.57 -16.59
CA ALA A 157 -8.05 -9.45 -16.11
C ALA A 157 -7.70 -10.12 -14.77
N ALA A 158 -6.45 -10.53 -14.59
CA ALA A 158 -5.97 -11.09 -13.33
C ALA A 158 -6.04 -10.04 -12.21
N VAL A 159 -5.54 -8.82 -12.44
CA VAL A 159 -5.62 -7.72 -11.48
C VAL A 159 -7.07 -7.33 -11.16
N GLU A 160 -7.93 -7.27 -12.17
CA GLU A 160 -9.35 -6.92 -11.99
C GLU A 160 -10.04 -7.94 -11.08
N LYS A 161 -9.77 -9.24 -11.27
CA LYS A 161 -10.29 -10.31 -10.42
C LYS A 161 -9.84 -10.17 -8.97
N GLU A 162 -8.55 -9.93 -8.74
CA GLU A 162 -7.97 -9.85 -7.39
C GLU A 162 -8.41 -8.60 -6.61
N THR A 163 -8.88 -7.56 -7.32
CA THR A 163 -9.26 -6.27 -6.74
C THR A 163 -10.77 -6.05 -6.68
N ASN A 164 -11.57 -7.11 -6.77
CA ASN A 164 -13.04 -7.04 -6.83
C ASN A 164 -13.53 -6.04 -7.89
N SER A 165 -12.90 -6.08 -9.07
CA SER A 165 -13.16 -5.21 -10.21
C SER A 165 -12.98 -3.71 -9.95
N ARG A 166 -12.19 -3.34 -8.94
CA ARG A 166 -11.89 -1.92 -8.64
C ARG A 166 -10.73 -1.36 -9.45
N ILE A 167 -9.72 -2.18 -9.73
CA ILE A 167 -8.61 -1.78 -10.60
C ILE A 167 -8.84 -2.44 -11.96
N LYS A 168 -9.22 -1.60 -12.93
CA LYS A 168 -9.40 -2.00 -14.33
C LYS A 168 -8.33 -1.33 -15.17
N ASP A 169 -7.93 -2.02 -16.23
CA ASP A 169 -6.97 -1.49 -17.21
C ASP A 169 -5.69 -0.94 -16.55
N LEU A 170 -5.13 -1.69 -15.59
CA LEU A 170 -3.93 -1.30 -14.84
C LEU A 170 -2.78 -0.93 -15.78
N ILE A 171 -2.59 -1.74 -16.83
CA ILE A 171 -1.61 -1.50 -17.89
C ILE A 171 -2.36 -0.97 -19.12
N PRO A 172 -2.22 0.33 -19.44
CA PRO A 172 -2.79 0.92 -20.64
C PRO A 172 -2.27 0.27 -21.92
N SER A 173 -3.04 0.38 -23.00
CA SER A 173 -2.60 -0.05 -24.33
C SER A 173 -1.33 0.69 -24.76
N GLY A 174 -0.43 -0.02 -25.45
CA GLY A 174 0.85 0.52 -25.94
C GLY A 174 1.98 0.56 -24.90
N VAL A 175 1.74 0.17 -23.65
CA VAL A 175 2.80 0.10 -22.62
C VAL A 175 3.64 -1.17 -22.75
N LEU A 176 3.03 -2.29 -23.13
CA LEU A 176 3.74 -3.55 -23.41
C LEU A 176 4.02 -3.67 -24.90
N ASP A 177 5.16 -4.27 -25.23
CA ASP A 177 5.60 -4.53 -26.59
C ASP A 177 6.40 -5.86 -26.67
N SER A 178 6.85 -6.23 -27.87
CA SER A 178 7.64 -7.46 -28.08
C SER A 178 9.05 -7.42 -27.47
N LEU A 179 9.53 -6.24 -27.07
CA LEU A 179 10.80 -6.07 -26.37
C LEU A 179 10.65 -6.24 -24.86
N THR A 180 9.42 -6.24 -24.35
CA THR A 180 9.13 -6.48 -22.94
C THR A 180 9.69 -7.84 -22.50
N ARG A 181 10.33 -7.87 -21.33
CA ARG A 181 10.98 -9.07 -20.78
C ARG A 181 10.39 -9.53 -19.46
N MET A 182 9.90 -8.60 -18.66
CA MET A 182 9.34 -8.91 -17.36
C MET A 182 8.35 -7.83 -16.95
N VAL A 183 7.23 -8.24 -16.36
CA VAL A 183 6.25 -7.37 -15.72
C VAL A 183 5.99 -7.92 -14.32
N LEU A 184 6.20 -7.07 -13.32
CA LEU A 184 5.91 -7.36 -11.92
C LEU A 184 4.72 -6.52 -11.48
N VAL A 185 3.70 -7.17 -10.93
CA VAL A 185 2.48 -6.52 -10.49
C VAL A 185 2.23 -6.90 -9.04
N ASN A 186 1.99 -5.88 -8.21
CA ASN A 186 1.31 -6.07 -6.95
C ASN A 186 -0.05 -5.36 -7.01
N ALA A 187 -1.10 -6.06 -6.61
CA ALA A 187 -2.44 -5.51 -6.48
C ALA A 187 -2.87 -5.61 -5.02
N VAL A 188 -3.25 -4.48 -4.42
CA VAL A 188 -3.81 -4.42 -3.05
C VAL A 188 -5.24 -3.89 -3.11
N TYR A 189 -6.13 -4.59 -2.43
CA TYR A 189 -7.50 -4.16 -2.18
C TYR A 189 -7.74 -4.10 -0.68
N PHE A 190 -8.29 -2.98 -0.23
CA PHE A 190 -8.68 -2.78 1.17
C PHE A 190 -10.11 -2.25 1.24
N LYS A 191 -10.92 -2.89 2.08
CA LYS A 191 -12.25 -2.45 2.47
C LYS A 191 -12.48 -2.81 3.93
N GLY A 192 -12.50 -1.81 4.80
CA GLY A 192 -12.80 -1.98 6.21
C GLY A 192 -14.10 -1.29 6.62
N LEU A 193 -14.76 -1.84 7.64
CA LEU A 193 -15.82 -1.14 8.37
C LEU A 193 -15.22 -0.29 9.48
N TRP A 194 -15.70 0.93 9.68
CA TRP A 194 -15.29 1.75 10.82
C TRP A 194 -15.67 1.07 12.14
N ALA A 195 -14.80 1.07 13.15
CA ALA A 195 -15.15 0.63 14.51
C ALA A 195 -16.34 1.45 15.05
N LYS A 196 -16.36 2.73 14.72
CA LYS A 196 -17.42 3.68 15.08
C LYS A 196 -18.06 4.25 13.80
N GLN A 197 -18.94 3.47 13.16
CA GLN A 197 -19.59 3.85 11.89
C GLN A 197 -20.39 5.16 12.00
N PHE A 198 -20.43 5.89 10.88
CA PHE A 198 -21.24 7.09 10.70
C PHE A 198 -22.69 6.69 10.41
N ASP A 199 -23.65 7.46 10.94
CA ASP A 199 -25.04 7.31 10.53
C ASP A 199 -25.23 7.97 9.16
N LYS A 200 -25.84 7.25 8.22
CA LYS A 200 -26.13 7.77 6.88
C LYS A 200 -27.10 8.96 6.95
N ALA A 201 -28.00 8.99 7.95
CA ALA A 201 -28.90 10.11 8.17
C ALA A 201 -28.18 11.40 8.57
N ASP A 202 -26.96 11.29 9.10
CA ASP A 202 -26.12 12.42 9.49
C ASP A 202 -25.11 12.85 8.40
N THR A 203 -25.33 12.44 7.15
CA THR A 203 -24.54 12.87 6.00
C THR A 203 -25.26 13.98 5.26
N TYR A 204 -24.62 15.15 5.12
CA TYR A 204 -25.21 16.32 4.49
C TYR A 204 -24.24 16.98 3.53
N ASP A 205 -24.75 17.60 2.46
CA ASP A 205 -23.93 18.40 1.56
C ASP A 205 -23.31 19.60 2.32
N ARG A 206 -21.99 19.71 2.24
CA ARG A 206 -21.20 20.81 2.82
C ARG A 206 -20.15 21.28 1.82
N GLU A 207 -19.73 22.52 1.98
CA GLU A 207 -18.62 23.09 1.21
C GLU A 207 -17.30 22.47 1.69
N PHE A 208 -16.48 22.03 0.73
CA PHE A 208 -15.09 21.65 0.91
C PHE A 208 -14.23 22.62 0.12
N TRP A 209 -13.39 23.37 0.83
CA TRP A 209 -12.53 24.40 0.26
C TRP A 209 -11.27 23.76 -0.33
N THR A 210 -11.12 23.83 -1.66
CA THR A 210 -9.94 23.33 -2.38
C THR A 210 -8.83 24.38 -2.43
N SER A 211 -9.18 25.65 -2.16
CA SER A 211 -8.28 26.77 -1.98
C SER A 211 -8.98 27.84 -1.12
N ASN A 212 -8.30 28.96 -0.85
CA ASN A 212 -8.88 30.08 -0.11
C ASN A 212 -10.08 30.75 -0.82
N THR A 213 -10.31 30.45 -2.11
CA THR A 213 -11.34 31.09 -2.94
C THR A 213 -12.27 30.11 -3.64
N GLU A 214 -11.89 28.84 -3.73
CA GLU A 214 -12.65 27.82 -4.45
C GLU A 214 -13.18 26.76 -3.49
N ASN A 215 -14.43 26.37 -3.69
CA ASN A 215 -15.03 25.26 -2.96
C ASN A 215 -15.90 24.39 -3.88
N VAL A 216 -16.10 23.16 -3.42
CA VAL A 216 -17.00 22.18 -4.03
C VAL A 216 -17.96 21.64 -2.96
N LYS A 217 -19.18 21.27 -3.34
CA LYS A 217 -20.09 20.58 -2.43
C LYS A 217 -19.75 19.09 -2.38
N VAL A 218 -19.64 18.55 -1.17
CA VAL A 218 -19.39 17.12 -0.93
C VAL A 218 -20.39 16.59 0.11
N PRO A 219 -20.79 15.30 0.03
CA PRO A 219 -21.56 14.65 1.08
C PRO A 219 -20.67 14.44 2.31
N MET A 220 -20.75 15.35 3.27
CA MET A 220 -19.90 15.36 4.46
C MET A 220 -20.54 14.50 5.55
N MET A 221 -19.84 13.43 5.94
CA MET A 221 -20.26 12.58 7.05
C MET A 221 -20.07 13.31 8.39
N TYR A 222 -20.98 13.12 9.34
CA TYR A 222 -20.87 13.70 10.69
C TYR A 222 -21.02 12.63 11.78
N LYS A 223 -20.21 12.75 12.84
CA LYS A 223 -20.33 11.94 14.05
C LYS A 223 -19.74 12.67 15.26
N LYS A 224 -20.42 12.58 16.40
CA LYS A 224 -19.89 12.98 17.70
C LYS A 224 -19.56 11.73 18.52
N SER A 225 -18.27 11.48 18.78
CA SER A 225 -17.82 10.37 19.63
C SER A 225 -16.42 10.66 20.20
N GLU A 226 -15.94 9.76 21.05
CA GLU A 226 -14.56 9.79 21.54
C GLU A 226 -13.61 9.21 20.49
N PHE A 227 -12.56 9.94 20.16
CA PHE A 227 -11.51 9.50 19.25
C PHE A 227 -10.15 9.83 19.83
N ARG A 228 -9.11 9.12 19.38
CA ARG A 228 -7.73 9.49 19.66
C ARG A 228 -7.40 10.70 18.79
N ILE A 229 -6.99 11.80 19.43
CA ILE A 229 -6.70 13.06 18.75
C ILE A 229 -5.42 13.65 19.33
N PHE A 230 -4.58 14.19 18.45
CA PHE A 230 -3.33 14.86 18.82
C PHE A 230 -3.22 16.15 18.02
N PHE A 231 -2.73 17.22 18.65
CA PHE A 231 -2.41 18.47 17.96
C PHE A 231 -0.89 18.61 17.90
N ASP A 232 -0.37 18.59 16.68
CA ASP A 232 1.04 18.82 16.41
C ASP A 232 1.28 20.33 16.24
N LYS A 233 2.07 20.89 17.16
CA LYS A 233 2.33 22.34 17.18
C LYS A 233 3.27 22.77 16.05
N ASP A 234 4.23 21.92 15.70
CA ASP A 234 5.25 22.26 14.71
C ASP A 234 4.65 22.22 13.30
N LEU A 235 3.72 21.30 13.06
CA LEU A 235 2.95 21.22 11.82
C LEU A 235 1.73 22.14 11.79
N GLY A 236 1.30 22.68 12.95
CA GLY A 236 0.04 23.43 13.06
C GLY A 236 -1.19 22.57 12.72
N ALA A 237 -1.09 21.25 12.92
CA ALA A 237 -2.02 20.27 12.39
C ALA A 237 -2.70 19.46 13.50
N THR A 238 -3.96 19.08 13.26
CA THR A 238 -4.68 18.11 14.09
C THR A 238 -4.64 16.74 13.43
N VAL A 239 -4.17 15.75 14.18
CA VAL A 239 -4.17 14.33 13.80
C VAL A 239 -5.31 13.64 14.52
N LEU A 240 -6.22 13.04 13.74
CA LEU A 240 -7.31 12.22 14.27
C LEU A 240 -7.00 10.75 13.96
N ALA A 241 -7.15 9.84 14.91
CA ALA A 241 -7.07 8.41 14.63
C ALA A 241 -8.49 7.83 14.60
N MET A 242 -8.86 7.25 13.46
CA MET A 242 -10.14 6.55 13.26
C MET A 242 -9.88 5.08 12.97
N ASP A 243 -10.25 4.25 13.93
CA ASP A 243 -10.05 2.80 13.85
C ASP A 243 -11.12 2.17 12.96
N TYR A 244 -10.70 1.26 12.10
CA TYR A 244 -11.60 0.27 11.52
C TYR A 244 -12.00 -0.74 12.62
N GLN A 245 -12.99 -1.61 12.38
CA GLN A 245 -13.36 -2.69 13.31
C GLN A 245 -12.19 -3.65 13.59
N THR A 246 -11.08 -3.48 12.86
CA THR A 246 -9.84 -4.22 12.97
C THR A 246 -8.66 -3.31 13.27
N LEU A 247 -7.45 -3.85 13.26
CA LEU A 247 -6.21 -3.18 13.67
C LEU A 247 -5.71 -2.11 12.69
N VAL A 248 -6.44 -1.85 11.60
CA VAL A 248 -6.13 -0.76 10.66
C VAL A 248 -6.69 0.56 11.20
N CYS A 249 -5.90 1.63 11.11
CA CYS A 249 -6.30 2.96 11.54
C CYS A 249 -6.05 3.97 10.42
N LEU A 250 -7.04 4.81 10.14
CA LEU A 250 -6.87 5.98 9.28
C LEU A 250 -6.43 7.17 10.14
N HIS A 251 -5.41 7.89 9.66
CA HIS A 251 -4.90 9.10 10.31
C HIS A 251 -5.10 10.33 9.40
N PRO A 252 -6.26 11.01 9.46
CA PRO A 252 -6.42 12.28 8.77
C PRO A 252 -5.59 13.39 9.44
N PHE A 253 -4.94 14.20 8.60
CA PHE A 253 -4.24 15.41 9.00
C PHE A 253 -5.02 16.62 8.48
N TYR A 254 -5.29 17.56 9.38
CA TYR A 254 -5.93 18.83 9.02
C TYR A 254 -5.08 19.98 9.54
N ASN A 255 -4.64 20.85 8.64
CA ASN A 255 -4.05 22.13 9.05
C ASN A 255 -5.16 23.04 9.55
N LYS A 256 -4.90 23.79 10.62
CA LYS A 256 -5.76 24.92 10.94
C LYS A 256 -5.66 25.94 9.81
N GLU A 257 -6.81 26.33 9.26
CA GLU A 257 -6.89 27.59 8.52
C GLU A 257 -6.45 28.73 9.46
N THR A 258 -5.47 29.52 9.02
CA THR A 258 -5.14 30.84 9.57
C THR A 258 -6.19 31.86 9.18
#